data_AF-F3FMQ5-F1
#
_entry.id   AF-F3FMQ5-F1
#
_cell.length_a   1.000
_cell.length_b   1.000
_cell.length_c   1.000
_cell.angle_alpha   90.00
_cell.angle_beta   90.00
_cell.angle_gamma   90.00
#
_symmetry.space_group_name_H-M   'P 1'
#
loop_
_entity.id
_entity.type
_entity.pdbx_description
1 polymer ?
#
loop_
_entity_poly.entity_id
_entity_poly.type
_entity_poly.pdbx_seq_one_letter_code
_entity_poly.pdbx_strand_id
1 'polypeptide(L)'
;QIGALDIDVVSVAHDALEPTQFVFSDGKRRFGLLTDLGSYCSNVLQRYQGLDALMIEANHCRDMLARGQYPVFLKQRVGCETGHLNNHQAASLVSELGWQDLQHLVLAHLSSKNNLPHLARQCFVDTLGCDPDWLQLADQDSGLDWRHIA
;
A
#
# COMPACT_ATOMS: atom_id res chain seq x y z
N GLN A 1 -22.29 1.68 4.76
CA GLN A 1 -22.92 0.93 3.66
C GLN A 1 -23.36 1.86 2.56
N ILE A 2 -23.09 1.51 1.32
CA ILE A 2 -23.62 2.17 0.12
C ILE A 2 -24.18 1.07 -0.79
N GLY A 3 -25.51 1.00 -0.90
CA GLY A 3 -26.16 -0.12 -1.60
C GLY A 3 -25.80 -1.47 -0.97
N ALA A 4 -25.30 -2.41 -1.79
CA ALA A 4 -24.84 -3.72 -1.34
C ALA A 4 -23.38 -3.73 -0.84
N LEU A 5 -22.70 -2.58 -0.83
CA LEU A 5 -21.30 -2.48 -0.43
C LEU A 5 -21.18 -2.07 1.05
N ASP A 6 -20.60 -2.95 1.85
CA ASP A 6 -20.08 -2.66 3.17
C ASP A 6 -18.74 -1.92 3.05
N ILE A 7 -18.57 -0.88 3.85
CA ILE A 7 -17.37 -0.04 3.88
C ILE A 7 -16.94 0.06 5.34
N ASP A 8 -15.82 -0.59 5.66
CA ASP A 8 -15.16 -0.45 6.95
C ASP A 8 -14.14 0.67 6.86
N VAL A 9 -14.18 1.58 7.83
CA VAL A 9 -13.32 2.77 7.88
C VAL A 9 -12.26 2.54 8.94
N VAL A 10 -11.00 2.59 8.53
CA VAL A 10 -9.86 2.29 9.38
C VAL A 10 -9.03 3.56 9.55
N SER A 11 -8.96 4.06 10.78
CA SER A 11 -8.02 5.14 11.14
C SER A 11 -6.58 4.65 11.01
N VAL A 12 -5.74 5.43 10.37
CA VAL A 12 -4.34 5.10 10.10
C VAL A 12 -3.39 6.15 10.66
N ALA A 13 -2.11 5.85 10.75
CA ALA A 13 -1.10 6.85 11.06
C ALA A 13 -0.72 7.58 9.76
N HIS A 14 -1.09 8.86 9.63
CA HIS A 14 -0.67 9.72 8.51
C HIS A 14 -0.79 11.19 8.93
N ASP A 15 -0.08 12.10 8.28
CA ASP A 15 0.04 13.50 8.70
C ASP A 15 -1.08 14.38 8.15
N ALA A 16 -2.32 13.92 8.36
CA ALA A 16 -3.56 14.61 8.06
C ALA A 16 -4.47 14.71 9.29
N LEU A 17 -5.51 15.54 9.20
CA LEU A 17 -6.56 15.61 10.22
C LEU A 17 -7.52 14.43 9.98
N GLU A 18 -7.41 13.38 10.79
CA GLU A 18 -8.25 12.16 10.73
C GLU A 18 -8.05 11.31 9.45
N PRO A 19 -6.82 10.84 9.15
CA PRO A 19 -6.57 10.01 7.99
C PRO A 19 -7.26 8.65 8.13
N THR A 20 -7.94 8.25 7.06
CA THR A 20 -8.71 7.01 7.00
C THR A 20 -8.44 6.27 5.71
N GLN A 21 -8.45 4.94 5.83
CA GLN A 21 -8.32 3.98 4.74
C GLN A 21 -9.46 2.97 4.84
N PHE A 22 -9.70 2.19 3.79
CA PHE A 22 -10.97 1.51 3.63
C PHE A 22 -10.83 0.03 3.30
N VAL A 23 -11.71 -0.77 3.88
CA VAL A 23 -11.96 -2.14 3.43
C VAL A 23 -13.40 -2.20 2.90
N PHE A 24 -13.53 -2.63 1.66
CA PHE A 24 -14.80 -2.77 0.96
C PHE A 24 -15.19 -4.25 0.93
N SER A 25 -16.49 -4.54 1.08
CA SER A 25 -17.02 -5.90 1.02
C SER A 25 -18.41 -5.93 0.38
N ASP A 26 -18.68 -6.94 -0.45
CA ASP A 26 -20.03 -7.25 -0.95
C ASP A 26 -20.70 -8.42 -0.18
N GLY A 27 -20.09 -8.82 0.94
CA GLY A 27 -20.47 -9.99 1.75
C GLY A 27 -19.84 -11.31 1.30
N LYS A 28 -19.16 -11.34 0.14
CA LYS A 28 -18.43 -12.51 -0.38
C LYS A 28 -16.96 -12.22 -0.61
N ARG A 29 -16.64 -11.04 -1.16
CA ARG A 29 -15.31 -10.59 -1.51
C ARG A 29 -14.91 -9.37 -0.70
N ARG A 30 -13.63 -9.27 -0.37
CA ARG A 30 -13.06 -8.18 0.42
C ARG A 30 -11.90 -7.52 -0.32
N PHE A 31 -11.98 -6.21 -0.47
CA PHE A 31 -10.96 -5.38 -1.11
C PHE A 31 -10.42 -4.35 -0.12
N GLY A 32 -9.11 -4.34 0.11
CA GLY A 32 -8.44 -3.34 0.92
C GLY A 32 -7.83 -2.22 0.06
N LEU A 33 -8.12 -0.98 0.41
CA LEU A 33 -7.42 0.21 -0.09
C LEU A 33 -6.65 0.82 1.08
N LEU A 34 -5.32 0.70 1.03
CA LEU A 34 -4.42 1.11 2.10
C LEU A 34 -3.29 1.97 1.54
N THR A 35 -3.61 3.21 1.19
CA THR A 35 -2.59 4.22 0.83
C THR A 35 -2.33 5.16 2.00
N ASP A 36 -1.43 6.13 1.86
CA ASP A 36 -1.17 7.19 2.84
C ASP A 36 -1.05 6.65 4.28
N LEU A 37 0.00 5.85 4.51
CA LEU A 37 0.19 5.12 5.75
C LEU A 37 1.63 5.31 6.23
N GLY A 38 1.86 6.08 7.28
CA GLY A 38 3.21 6.30 7.85
C GLY A 38 3.73 5.10 8.65
N SER A 39 2.85 4.39 9.34
CA SER A 39 3.15 3.18 10.11
C SER A 39 1.89 2.34 10.29
N TYR A 40 2.04 1.04 10.52
CA TYR A 40 0.92 0.13 10.77
C TYR A 40 0.97 -0.45 12.17
N CYS A 41 -0.22 -0.76 12.71
CA CYS A 41 -0.39 -1.35 14.03
C CYS A 41 -1.29 -2.60 13.95
N SER A 42 -1.52 -3.23 15.10
CA SER A 42 -2.36 -4.43 15.19
C SER A 42 -3.79 -4.20 14.68
N ASN A 43 -4.35 -3.00 14.83
CA ASN A 43 -5.67 -2.68 14.27
C ASN A 43 -5.65 -2.73 12.73
N VAL A 44 -4.62 -2.18 12.08
CA VAL A 44 -4.48 -2.29 10.61
C VAL A 44 -4.36 -3.75 10.20
N LEU A 45 -3.50 -4.54 10.87
CA LEU A 45 -3.38 -5.97 10.58
C LEU A 45 -4.71 -6.71 10.71
N GLN A 46 -5.46 -6.49 11.79
CA GLN A 46 -6.75 -7.15 12.02
C GLN A 46 -7.81 -6.79 10.97
N ARG A 47 -7.89 -5.51 10.57
CA ARG A 47 -8.91 -5.04 9.62
C ARG A 47 -8.63 -5.50 8.19
N TYR A 48 -7.36 -5.66 7.83
CA TYR A 48 -6.91 -6.04 6.48
C TYR A 48 -6.62 -7.54 6.32
N GLN A 49 -7.02 -8.39 7.27
CA GLN A 49 -6.95 -9.85 7.14
C GLN A 49 -8.07 -10.41 6.24
N GLY A 50 -7.73 -11.47 5.49
CA GLY A 50 -8.70 -12.23 4.68
C GLY A 50 -9.25 -11.41 3.51
N LEU A 51 -8.39 -10.62 2.86
CA LEU A 51 -8.72 -9.89 1.64
C LEU A 51 -8.60 -10.81 0.43
N ASP A 52 -9.41 -10.56 -0.60
CA ASP A 52 -9.23 -11.15 -1.93
C ASP A 52 -8.36 -10.24 -2.82
N ALA A 53 -8.31 -8.94 -2.53
CA ALA A 53 -7.47 -7.99 -3.24
C ALA A 53 -6.98 -6.85 -2.32
N LEU A 54 -5.78 -6.35 -2.58
CA LEU A 54 -5.18 -5.25 -1.84
C LEU A 54 -4.52 -4.24 -2.79
N MET A 55 -4.89 -2.97 -2.65
CA MET A 55 -4.15 -1.84 -3.19
C MET A 55 -3.42 -1.15 -2.03
N ILE A 56 -2.09 -1.13 -2.07
CA ILE A 56 -1.26 -0.65 -0.96
C ILE A 56 -0.25 0.41 -1.42
N GLU A 57 0.00 1.37 -0.55
CA GLU A 57 1.09 2.33 -0.73
C GLU A 57 2.47 1.67 -0.81
N ALA A 58 3.25 2.05 -1.82
CA ALA A 58 4.68 1.80 -1.92
C ALA A 58 5.37 3.13 -2.23
N ASN A 59 5.40 4.04 -1.25
CA ASN A 59 5.64 5.45 -1.53
C ASN A 59 7.07 5.72 -1.98
N HIS A 60 8.07 5.25 -1.24
CA HIS A 60 9.45 5.61 -1.51
C HIS A 60 10.44 4.46 -1.33
N CYS A 61 11.53 4.54 -2.09
CA CYS A 61 12.76 3.82 -1.80
C CYS A 61 13.57 4.61 -0.77
N ARG A 62 13.97 3.96 0.33
CA ARG A 62 14.72 4.59 1.43
C ARG A 62 15.99 5.30 0.95
N ASP A 63 16.75 4.65 0.06
CA ASP A 63 18.00 5.20 -0.47
C ASP A 63 17.76 6.41 -1.38
N MET A 64 16.72 6.36 -2.21
CA MET A 64 16.34 7.49 -3.04
C MET A 64 15.87 8.67 -2.20
N LEU A 65 15.04 8.44 -1.17
CA LEU A 65 14.61 9.50 -0.26
C LEU A 65 15.81 10.13 0.47
N ALA A 66 16.74 9.31 0.97
CA ALA A 66 17.93 9.79 1.69
C ALA A 66 18.84 10.65 0.79
N ARG A 67 19.06 10.22 -0.47
CA ARG A 67 19.96 10.89 -1.42
C ARG A 67 19.29 11.94 -2.31
N GLY A 68 17.96 11.97 -2.31
CA GLY A 68 17.14 12.81 -3.18
C GLY A 68 17.28 14.30 -2.91
N GLN A 69 16.71 15.10 -3.80
CA GLN A 69 16.82 16.57 -3.78
C GLN A 69 15.92 17.25 -2.74
N TYR A 70 15.07 16.48 -2.05
CA TYR A 70 14.20 17.04 -1.01
C TYR A 70 15.04 17.73 0.09
N PRO A 71 14.64 18.91 0.55
CA PRO A 71 15.22 19.49 1.75
C PRO A 71 15.02 18.55 2.94
N VAL A 72 15.90 18.64 3.93
CA VAL A 72 15.95 17.71 5.08
C VAL A 72 14.59 17.58 5.78
N PHE A 73 13.87 18.68 5.96
CA PHE A 73 12.56 18.65 6.61
C PHE A 73 11.52 17.81 5.83
N LEU A 74 11.55 17.82 4.49
CA LEU A 74 10.64 16.98 3.69
C LEU A 74 11.04 15.51 3.77
N LYS A 75 12.35 15.20 3.77
CA LYS A 75 12.82 13.82 3.97
C LYS A 75 12.35 13.26 5.31
N GLN A 76 12.46 14.07 6.36
CA GLN A 76 12.00 13.71 7.70
C GLN A 76 10.48 13.55 7.77
N ARG A 77 9.72 14.45 7.14
CA ARG A 77 8.25 14.37 7.08
C ARG A 77 7.77 13.13 6.33
N VAL A 78 8.37 12.81 5.19
CA VAL A 78 7.96 11.64 4.38
C VAL A 78 8.33 10.32 5.07
N GLY A 79 9.51 10.25 5.69
CA GLY A 79 10.02 9.01 6.29
C GLY A 79 9.70 8.80 7.77
N CYS A 80 8.87 9.63 8.40
CA CYS A 80 8.48 9.44 9.80
C CYS A 80 7.29 8.48 9.96
N GLU A 81 6.98 8.11 11.20
CA GLU A 81 5.88 7.19 11.57
C GLU A 81 4.49 7.65 11.14
N THR A 82 4.33 8.93 10.79
CA THR A 82 3.09 9.51 10.27
C THR A 82 3.25 10.03 8.83
N GLY A 83 4.37 9.73 8.17
CA GLY A 83 4.61 10.08 6.77
C GLY A 83 3.98 9.03 5.86
N HIS A 84 4.84 8.29 5.16
CA HIS A 84 4.44 7.24 4.23
C HIS A 84 5.29 5.97 4.39
N LEU A 85 4.71 4.81 4.08
CA LEU A 85 5.44 3.55 4.10
C LEU A 85 6.45 3.58 2.95
N ASN A 86 7.67 3.18 3.29
CA ASN A 86 8.64 2.81 2.25
C ASN A 86 8.31 1.42 1.69
N ASN A 87 8.90 1.09 0.53
CA ASN A 87 8.65 -0.18 -0.16
C ASN A 87 8.85 -1.43 0.74
N HIS A 88 9.83 -1.40 1.66
CA HIS A 88 10.10 -2.55 2.53
C HIS A 88 9.05 -2.68 3.63
N GLN A 89 8.65 -1.57 4.25
CA GLN A 89 7.58 -1.59 5.27
C GLN A 89 6.26 -2.08 4.68
N ALA A 90 5.93 -1.62 3.47
CA ALA A 90 4.72 -2.07 2.77
C ALA A 90 4.79 -3.56 2.42
N ALA A 91 5.93 -4.05 1.92
CA ALA A 91 6.11 -5.46 1.64
C ALA A 91 6.05 -6.33 2.91
N SER A 92 6.63 -5.86 4.03
CA SER A 92 6.54 -6.55 5.34
C SER A 92 5.10 -6.63 5.83
N LEU A 93 4.33 -5.54 5.76
CA LEU A 93 2.91 -5.55 6.09
C LEU A 93 2.15 -6.59 5.26
N VAL A 94 2.37 -6.63 3.95
CA VAL A 94 1.71 -7.61 3.07
C VAL A 94 2.13 -9.05 3.40
N SER A 95 3.39 -9.27 3.79
CA SER A 95 3.84 -10.57 4.28
C SER A 95 3.11 -11.00 5.54
N GLU A 96 2.87 -10.08 6.48
CA GLU A 96 2.16 -10.36 7.74
C GLU A 96 0.65 -10.61 7.54
N LEU A 97 0.05 -10.00 6.51
CA LEU A 97 -1.37 -10.17 6.19
C LEU A 97 -1.69 -11.53 5.54
N GLY A 98 -0.69 -12.23 5.00
CA GLY A 98 -0.88 -13.46 4.24
C GLY A 98 -1.33 -13.17 2.80
N TRP A 99 -0.38 -12.97 1.91
CA TRP A 99 -0.62 -12.55 0.53
C TRP A 99 -1.01 -13.69 -0.42
N GLN A 100 -0.84 -14.94 0.00
CA GLN A 100 -0.95 -16.11 -0.87
C GLN A 100 -2.38 -16.36 -1.38
N ASP A 101 -3.39 -15.88 -0.65
CA ASP A 101 -4.80 -15.98 -1.03
C ASP A 101 -5.30 -14.74 -1.81
N LEU A 102 -4.46 -13.70 -1.95
CA LEU A 102 -4.80 -12.53 -2.76
C LEU A 102 -4.87 -12.91 -4.23
N GLN A 103 -5.98 -12.53 -4.87
CA GLN A 103 -6.10 -12.57 -6.32
C GLN A 103 -5.32 -11.43 -6.97
N HIS A 104 -5.33 -10.26 -6.33
CA HIS A 104 -4.68 -9.05 -6.82
C HIS A 104 -3.92 -8.33 -5.71
N LEU A 105 -2.66 -7.98 -6.00
CA LEU A 105 -1.85 -7.08 -5.19
C LEU A 105 -1.35 -5.96 -6.08
N VAL A 106 -1.79 -4.74 -5.77
CA VAL A 106 -1.47 -3.53 -6.53
C VAL A 106 -0.63 -2.60 -5.67
N LEU A 107 0.57 -2.26 -6.13
CA LEU A 107 1.37 -1.20 -5.52
C LEU A 107 0.94 0.14 -6.10
N ALA A 108 0.52 1.05 -5.24
CA ALA A 108 0.02 2.37 -5.59
C ALA A 108 0.74 3.46 -4.79
N HIS A 109 0.39 4.71 -5.08
CA HIS A 109 0.90 5.88 -4.36
C HIS A 109 2.44 6.02 -4.40
N LEU A 110 3.06 5.66 -5.53
CA LEU A 110 4.51 5.76 -5.73
C LEU A 110 4.95 7.22 -5.86
N SER A 111 5.97 7.62 -5.10
CA SER A 111 6.61 8.92 -5.23
C SER A 111 7.34 9.03 -6.57
N SER A 112 6.96 10.00 -7.39
CA SER A 112 7.65 10.32 -8.65
C SER A 112 9.06 10.87 -8.47
N LYS A 113 9.44 11.23 -7.23
CA LYS A 113 10.77 11.80 -6.91
C LYS A 113 11.67 10.83 -6.16
N ASN A 114 11.10 10.05 -5.24
CA ASN A 114 11.86 9.20 -4.33
C ASN A 114 11.54 7.70 -4.51
N ASN A 115 10.96 7.32 -5.65
CA ASN A 115 10.76 5.93 -6.01
C ASN A 115 10.90 5.72 -7.52
N LEU A 116 11.05 4.46 -7.90
CA LEU A 116 10.93 4.00 -9.28
C LEU A 116 10.07 2.73 -9.28
N PRO A 117 9.16 2.54 -10.26
CA PRO A 117 8.25 1.39 -10.24
C PRO A 117 8.95 0.03 -10.15
N HIS A 118 10.09 -0.13 -10.83
CA HIS A 118 10.88 -1.36 -10.77
C HIS A 118 11.53 -1.59 -9.39
N LEU A 119 11.89 -0.54 -8.64
CA LEU A 119 12.42 -0.68 -7.28
C LEU A 119 11.34 -1.09 -6.28
N ALA A 120 10.12 -0.58 -6.45
CA ALA A 120 8.97 -1.01 -5.66
C ALA A 120 8.68 -2.50 -5.94
N ARG A 121 8.58 -2.89 -7.22
CA ARG A 121 8.36 -4.28 -7.62
C ARG A 121 9.44 -5.22 -7.08
N GLN A 122 10.72 -4.89 -7.29
CA GLN A 122 11.83 -5.73 -6.84
C GLN A 122 11.79 -5.94 -5.32
N CYS A 123 11.55 -4.87 -4.55
CA CYS A 123 11.45 -4.96 -3.10
C CYS A 123 10.35 -5.92 -2.64
N PHE A 124 9.19 -5.91 -3.28
CA PHE A 124 8.09 -6.82 -2.97
C PHE A 124 8.42 -8.26 -3.37
N VAL A 125 8.99 -8.47 -4.55
CA VAL A 125 9.42 -9.80 -5.01
C VAL A 125 10.47 -10.40 -4.07
N ASP A 126 11.48 -9.61 -3.67
CA ASP A 126 12.52 -10.06 -2.74
C ASP A 126 11.96 -10.42 -1.35
N THR A 127 10.92 -9.71 -0.90
CA THR A 127 10.33 -9.90 0.43
C THR A 127 9.32 -11.05 0.45
N LEU A 128 8.46 -11.13 -0.58
CA LEU A 128 7.35 -12.06 -0.64
C LEU A 128 7.71 -13.36 -1.37
N GLY A 129 8.68 -13.33 -2.29
CA GLY A 129 8.95 -14.45 -3.19
C GLY A 129 7.85 -14.68 -4.23
N CYS A 130 7.04 -13.65 -4.53
CA CYS A 130 5.96 -13.72 -5.49
C CYS A 130 6.44 -13.58 -6.94
N ASP A 131 5.59 -13.95 -7.88
CA ASP A 131 5.84 -13.74 -9.31
C ASP A 131 5.84 -12.22 -9.64
N PRO A 132 6.91 -11.68 -10.25
CA PRO A 132 6.97 -10.27 -10.63
C PRO A 132 5.87 -9.83 -11.61
N ASP A 133 5.32 -10.75 -12.41
CA ASP A 133 4.25 -10.45 -13.38
C ASP A 133 2.85 -10.50 -12.75
N TRP A 134 2.71 -11.24 -11.64
CA TRP A 134 1.48 -11.21 -10.83
C TRP A 134 1.32 -9.86 -10.11
N LEU A 135 2.42 -9.27 -9.66
CA LEU A 135 2.43 -7.99 -8.94
C LEU A 135 2.12 -6.80 -9.86
N GLN A 136 1.04 -6.08 -9.54
CA GLN A 136 0.58 -4.96 -10.35
C GLN A 136 1.12 -3.63 -9.81
N LEU A 137 1.32 -2.68 -10.72
CA LEU A 137 1.77 -1.31 -10.41
C LEU A 137 0.70 -0.34 -10.90
N ALA A 138 0.33 0.62 -10.06
CA ALA A 138 -0.50 1.76 -10.41
C ALA A 138 0.31 3.04 -10.24
N ASP A 139 0.99 3.45 -11.31
CA ASP A 139 1.75 4.70 -11.34
C ASP A 139 0.89 5.91 -11.77
N GLN A 140 1.49 7.11 -11.73
CA GLN A 140 0.79 8.36 -12.01
C GLN A 140 0.37 8.51 -13.48
N ASP A 141 1.03 7.80 -14.40
CA ASP A 141 0.85 7.98 -15.84
C ASP A 141 -0.13 6.93 -16.41
N SER A 142 -0.01 5.67 -16.00
CA SER A 142 -0.83 4.58 -16.54
C SER A 142 -1.97 4.13 -15.63
N GLY A 143 -1.90 4.40 -14.32
CA GLY A 143 -2.87 3.88 -13.36
C GLY A 143 -2.96 2.35 -13.40
N LEU A 144 -4.17 1.80 -13.30
CA LEU A 144 -4.44 0.36 -13.31
C LEU A 144 -5.59 0.04 -14.27
N ASP A 145 -5.39 -0.95 -15.15
CA ASP A 145 -6.46 -1.52 -15.98
C ASP A 145 -7.54 -2.20 -15.12
N TRP A 146 -8.72 -2.43 -15.72
CA TRP A 146 -9.81 -3.12 -15.03
C TRP A 146 -9.39 -4.48 -14.47
N ARG A 147 -9.71 -4.72 -13.19
CA ARG A 147 -9.48 -5.99 -12.49
C ARG A 147 -10.79 -6.55 -11.95
N HIS A 148 -10.89 -7.88 -11.96
CA HIS A 148 -12.04 -8.61 -11.47
C HIS A 148 -11.62 -9.51 -10.31
N ILE A 149 -12.33 -9.39 -9.19
CA ILE A 149 -12.19 -10.30 -8.04
C ILE A 149 -13.24 -11.40 -8.23
N ALA A 150 -12.79 -12.59 -8.61
CA ALA A 150 -13.65 -13.75 -8.92
C ALA A 150 -14.09 -14.45 -7.65
#